data_AF-A0A1Q3BGD1-F1
#
_entry.id   AF-A0A1Q3BGD1-F1
#
_cell.length_a   1.000
_cell.length_b   1.000
_cell.length_c   1.000
_cell.angle_alpha   90.00
_cell.angle_beta   90.00
_cell.angle_gamma   90.00
#
_symmetry.space_group_name_H-M   'P 1'
#
loop_
_entity.id
_entity.type
_entity.pdbx_description
1 polymer ?
#
loop_
_entity_poly.entity_id
_entity_poly.type
_entity_poly.pdbx_seq_one_letter_code
_entity_poly.pdbx_strand_id
1 'polypeptide(L)'
;IYLKSRDFRNWLSVKNDPHIPTKLNDKNELVSKSEDEWDEDDFRKLTIHNKALNILLVSLDKTEYNLVRRCTSAHKVDYELFKMQPNESIKNLYNRF
;
A
#
# COMPACT_ATOMS: atom_id res chain seq x y z
N ILE A 1 8.67 4.83 13.18
CA ILE A 1 9.31 6.17 13.39
C ILE A 1 10.30 6.49 12.27
N TYR A 2 11.18 5.56 11.88
CA TYR A 2 12.20 5.78 10.83
C TYR A 2 11.67 6.16 9.44
N LEU A 3 10.64 5.49 8.92
CA LEU A 3 10.07 5.82 7.60
C LEU A 3 9.44 7.23 7.58
N LYS A 4 8.74 7.62 8.67
CA LYS A 4 8.13 8.94 8.82
C LYS A 4 9.16 10.07 8.81
N SER A 5 10.33 9.87 9.42
CA SER A 5 11.40 10.88 9.46
C SER A 5 12.24 10.92 8.18
N ARG A 6 12.34 9.80 7.45
CA ARG A 6 13.21 9.68 6.26
C ARG A 6 12.48 9.97 4.95
N ASP A 7 11.22 9.58 4.84
CA ASP A 7 10.40 9.81 3.65
C ASP A 7 8.92 9.95 4.03
N PHE A 8 8.53 11.19 4.32
CA PHE A 8 7.17 11.52 4.76
C PHE A 8 6.10 11.22 3.70
N ARG A 9 6.45 11.30 2.41
CA ARG A 9 5.52 11.00 1.30
C ARG A 9 5.22 9.50 1.25
N ASN A 10 6.24 8.66 1.38
CA ASN A 10 6.06 7.20 1.47
C ASN A 10 5.30 6.82 2.75
N TRP A 11 5.60 7.48 3.88
CA TRP A 11 4.86 7.25 5.13
C TRP A 11 3.37 7.58 5.00
N LEU A 12 3.02 8.69 4.36
CA LEU A 12 1.61 9.04 4.09
C LEU A 12 0.93 8.00 3.18
N SER A 13 1.64 7.46 2.19
CA SER A 13 1.10 6.45 1.28
C SER A 13 0.82 5.10 1.94
N VAL A 14 1.56 4.72 2.98
CA VAL A 14 1.29 3.53 3.80
C VAL A 14 0.13 3.78 4.77
N LYS A 15 0.03 5.00 5.31
CA LYS A 15 -1.02 5.35 6.27
C LYS A 15 -2.40 5.46 5.60
N ASN A 16 -2.44 6.02 4.41
CA ASN A 16 -3.68 6.23 3.67
C ASN A 16 -4.09 4.94 2.94
N ASP A 17 -5.38 4.82 2.64
CA ASP A 17 -5.84 3.73 1.79
C ASP A 17 -5.12 3.76 0.42
N PRO A 18 -4.92 2.59 -0.21
CA PRO A 18 -4.28 2.50 -1.51
C PRO A 18 -4.94 3.46 -2.51
N HIS A 19 -4.13 4.13 -3.32
CA HIS A 19 -4.68 4.94 -4.40
C HIS A 19 -5.37 4.01 -5.39
N ILE A 20 -6.67 4.23 -5.60
CA ILE A 20 -7.47 3.53 -6.60
C ILE A 20 -7.79 4.56 -7.69
N PRO A 21 -7.17 4.44 -8.88
CA PRO A 21 -7.52 5.28 -10.03
C PRO A 21 -9.02 5.18 -10.35
N THR A 22 -9.72 6.30 -10.31
CA THR A 22 -11.16 6.38 -10.53
C THR A 22 -11.52 7.50 -11.50
N LYS A 23 -12.62 7.33 -12.24
CA LYS A 23 -13.20 8.31 -13.15
C LYS A 23 -14.70 8.40 -12.91
N LEU A 24 -15.31 9.50 -13.33
CA LEU A 24 -16.77 9.60 -13.42
C LEU A 24 -17.23 8.97 -14.74
N ASN A 25 -18.22 8.09 -14.68
CA ASN A 25 -18.88 7.57 -15.87
C ASN A 25 -19.98 8.55 -16.38
N ASP A 26 -20.64 8.19 -17.48
CA ASP A 26 -21.74 8.97 -18.08
C ASP A 26 -22.96 9.15 -17.17
N LYS A 27 -23.03 8.40 -16.06
CA LYS A 27 -24.09 8.47 -15.04
C LYS A 27 -23.65 9.25 -13.81
N ASN A 28 -22.49 9.92 -13.85
CA ASN A 28 -21.86 10.62 -12.74
C ASN A 28 -21.50 9.72 -11.54
N GLU A 29 -21.27 8.43 -11.78
CA GLU A 29 -20.81 7.49 -10.75
C GLU A 29 -19.29 7.38 -10.77
N LEU A 30 -18.66 7.32 -9.59
CA LEU A 30 -17.24 7.01 -9.44
C LEU A 30 -17.00 5.53 -9.76
N VAL A 31 -16.30 5.27 -10.86
CA VAL A 31 -15.92 3.93 -11.30
C VAL A 31 -14.40 3.81 -11.40
N SER A 32 -13.86 2.61 -11.22
CA SER A 32 -12.42 2.37 -11.40
C SER A 32 -12.01 2.61 -12.86
N LYS A 33 -10.85 3.25 -13.06
CA LYS A 33 -10.20 3.37 -14.36
C LYS A 33 -9.57 2.03 -14.76
N SER A 34 -9.59 1.68 -16.06
CA SER A 34 -8.73 0.61 -16.57
C SER A 34 -7.28 1.10 -16.69
N GLU A 35 -6.31 0.18 -16.73
CA GLU A 35 -4.87 0.51 -16.71
C GLU A 35 -4.44 1.41 -17.88
N ASP A 36 -5.09 1.28 -19.02
CA ASP A 36 -4.88 2.11 -20.21
C ASP A 36 -5.35 3.56 -20.04
N GLU A 37 -6.22 3.82 -19.06
CA GLU A 37 -6.76 5.15 -18.75
C GLU A 37 -6.00 5.87 -17.63
N TRP A 38 -4.97 5.24 -17.07
CA TRP A 38 -4.21 5.81 -15.97
C TRP A 38 -3.41 7.01 -16.43
N ASP A 39 -3.48 8.09 -15.65
CA ASP A 39 -2.72 9.30 -15.90
C ASP A 39 -1.40 9.31 -15.11
N GLU A 40 -0.56 10.32 -15.38
CA GLU A 40 0.74 10.45 -14.72
C GLU A 40 0.62 10.55 -13.18
N ASP A 41 -0.48 11.12 -12.67
CA ASP A 41 -0.70 11.24 -11.23
C ASP A 41 -1.06 9.89 -10.59
N ASP A 42 -1.86 9.07 -11.28
CA ASP A 42 -2.15 7.69 -10.91
C ASP A 42 -0.85 6.88 -10.80
N PHE A 43 -0.01 6.92 -11.85
CA PHE A 43 1.29 6.23 -11.86
C PHE A 43 2.22 6.75 -10.76
N ARG A 44 2.26 8.07 -10.53
CA ARG A 44 3.08 8.69 -9.48
C ARG A 44 2.66 8.21 -8.10
N LYS A 45 1.36 8.18 -7.79
CA LYS A 45 0.82 7.71 -6.51
C LYS A 45 1.07 6.22 -6.28
N LEU A 46 0.81 5.39 -7.30
CA LEU A 46 1.08 3.95 -7.24
C LEU A 46 2.58 3.66 -7.08
N THR A 47 3.45 4.42 -7.74
CA THR A 47 4.91 4.28 -7.60
C THR A 47 5.39 4.60 -6.19
N ILE A 48 4.88 5.71 -5.61
CA ILE A 48 5.19 6.08 -4.22
C ILE A 48 4.73 4.96 -3.27
N HIS A 49 3.54 4.42 -3.50
CA HIS A 49 3.01 3.32 -2.70
C HIS A 49 3.86 2.05 -2.79
N ASN A 50 4.22 1.62 -4.01
CA ASN A 50 5.08 0.46 -4.24
C ASN A 50 6.48 0.64 -3.62
N LYS A 51 7.05 1.83 -3.68
CA LYS A 51 8.32 2.14 -2.99
C LYS A 51 8.19 2.00 -1.49
N ALA A 52 7.08 2.47 -0.92
CA ALA A 52 6.83 2.35 0.50
C ALA A 52 6.65 0.89 0.95
N LEU A 53 5.91 0.08 0.18
CA LEU A 53 5.78 -1.36 0.39
C LEU A 53 7.14 -2.06 0.30
N ASN A 54 7.95 -1.76 -0.72
CA ASN A 54 9.27 -2.36 -0.86
C ASN A 54 10.19 -2.02 0.33
N ILE A 55 10.16 -0.77 0.82
CA ILE A 55 10.92 -0.38 2.03
C ILE A 55 10.45 -1.16 3.26
N LEU A 56 9.14 -1.40 3.41
CA LEU A 56 8.60 -2.22 4.49
C LEU A 56 9.07 -3.67 4.36
N LEU A 57 8.93 -4.29 3.18
CA LEU A 57 9.32 -5.67 2.93
C LEU A 57 10.81 -5.92 3.17
N VAL A 58 11.69 -4.99 2.80
CA VAL A 58 13.14 -5.09 3.04
C VAL A 58 13.49 -4.92 4.52
N SER A 59 12.64 -4.27 5.31
CA SER A 59 12.83 -4.15 6.76
C SER A 59 12.37 -5.36 7.56
N LEU A 60 11.65 -6.30 6.92
CA LEU A 60 11.23 -7.56 7.53
C LEU A 60 12.39 -8.54 7.66
N ASP A 61 12.34 -9.41 8.66
CA ASP A 61 13.26 -10.53 8.74
C ASP A 61 12.94 -11.62 7.70
N LYS A 62 13.83 -12.61 7.56
CA LYS A 62 13.71 -13.67 6.55
C LYS A 62 12.44 -14.51 6.73
N THR A 63 11.96 -14.67 7.95
CA THR A 63 10.75 -15.47 8.26
C THR A 63 9.51 -14.69 7.88
N GLU A 64 9.43 -13.44 8.33
CA GLU A 64 8.34 -12.49 8.01
C GLU A 64 8.23 -12.25 6.49
N TYR A 65 9.36 -12.02 5.82
CA TYR A 65 9.41 -11.85 4.36
C TYR A 65 8.86 -13.09 3.63
N ASN A 66 9.25 -14.30 4.06
CA ASN A 66 8.77 -15.54 3.43
C ASN A 66 7.29 -15.78 3.69
N LEU A 67 6.75 -15.34 4.82
CA LEU A 67 5.32 -15.44 5.15
C LEU A 67 4.51 -14.51 4.23
N VAL A 68 4.92 -13.24 4.11
CA VAL A 68 4.30 -12.29 3.20
C VAL A 68 4.39 -12.76 1.74
N ARG A 69 5.56 -13.28 1.33
CA ARG A 69 5.78 -13.83 -0.02
C ARG A 69 4.92 -15.07 -0.33
N ARG A 70 4.58 -15.87 0.67
CA ARG A 70 3.73 -17.07 0.49
C ARG A 70 2.25 -16.71 0.40
N CYS A 71 1.83 -15.60 1.00
CA CYS A 71 0.48 -15.07 0.89
C CYS A 71 0.20 -14.39 -0.47
N THR A 72 1.23 -14.06 -1.25
CA THR A 72 1.17 -13.28 -2.50
C THR A 72 0.86 -14.12 -3.76
N SER A 73 -0.14 -15.01 -3.69
CA SER A 73 -0.64 -15.73 -4.89
C SER A 73 -1.94 -15.17 -5.48
N ALA A 74 -2.46 -14.07 -4.94
CA ALA A 74 -3.68 -13.46 -5.46
C ALA A 74 -3.50 -11.94 -5.48
N HIS A 75 -3.77 -11.34 -6.64
CA HIS A 75 -3.74 -9.93 -7.04
C HIS A 75 -4.55 -8.95 -6.16
N LYS A 76 -4.72 -9.21 -4.86
CA LYS A 76 -5.60 -8.46 -3.95
C LYS A 76 -5.15 -8.46 -2.48
N VAL A 77 -4.09 -9.18 -2.10
CA VAL A 77 -3.79 -9.49 -0.68
C VAL A 77 -2.74 -8.57 -0.04
N ASP A 78 -2.14 -7.62 -0.75
CA ASP A 78 -1.04 -6.82 -0.17
C ASP A 78 -1.49 -5.68 0.76
N TYR A 79 -2.75 -5.24 0.71
CA TYR A 79 -3.14 -4.00 1.39
C TYR A 79 -3.67 -4.19 2.81
N GLU A 80 -4.41 -5.28 3.07
CA GLU A 80 -5.07 -5.48 4.38
C GLU A 80 -4.11 -5.95 5.48
N LEU A 81 -3.01 -6.62 5.11
CA LEU A 81 -2.01 -7.12 6.06
C LEU A 81 -1.16 -5.99 6.67
N PHE A 82 -0.86 -4.95 5.88
CA PHE A 82 -0.07 -3.79 6.35
C PHE A 82 -0.94 -2.60 6.77
N LYS A 83 -2.27 -2.72 6.66
CA LYS A 83 -3.22 -1.69 7.09
C LYS A 83 -3.27 -1.62 8.61
N MET A 84 -2.64 -0.58 9.14
CA MET A 84 -2.65 -0.26 10.56
C MET A 84 -4.07 0.16 10.97
N GLN A 85 -4.68 -0.58 11.89
CA GLN A 85 -6.02 -0.29 12.37
C GLN A 85 -6.04 1.02 13.19
N PRO A 86 -7.17 1.73 13.29
CA PRO A 86 -7.29 2.86 14.19
C PRO A 86 -6.95 2.42 15.62
N ASN A 87 -5.90 3.01 16.21
CA ASN A 87 -5.33 2.68 17.53
C ASN A 87 -4.40 1.45 17.60
N GLU A 88 -4.02 0.85 16.46
CA GLU A 88 -3.00 -0.18 16.44
C GLU A 88 -1.60 0.45 16.56
N SER A 89 -0.78 -0.07 17.48
CA SER A 89 0.62 0.32 17.55
C SER A 89 1.42 -0.39 16.45
N ILE A 90 2.49 0.23 15.97
CA ILE A 90 3.41 -0.41 15.02
C ILE A 90 3.89 -1.77 15.56
N LYS A 91 4.14 -1.87 16.88
CA LYS A 91 4.53 -3.13 17.52
C LYS A 91 3.45 -4.20 17.39
N ASN A 92 2.18 -3.82 17.52
CA ASN A 92 1.06 -4.74 17.36
C ASN A 92 0.89 -5.18 15.92
N LEU A 93 1.16 -4.29 14.95
CA LEU A 93 1.16 -4.61 13.54
C LEU A 93 2.22 -5.69 13.21
N TYR A 94 3.44 -5.56 13.75
CA TYR A 94 4.47 -6.60 13.59
C TYR A 94 4.06 -7.94 14.22
N ASN A 95 3.35 -7.92 15.35
CA ASN A 95 2.88 -9.14 16.02
C ASN A 95 1.71 -9.87 15.29
N ARG A 96 1.21 -9.35 14.16
CA ARG A 96 0.21 -10.05 13.32
C ARG A 96 0.84 -11.07 12.36
N PHE A 97 2.16 -11.08 12.25
CA PHE A 97 2.97 -11.98 11.44
C PHE A 97 3.73 -12.96 12.33
#